data_AF-A0A969EEX4-F1
#
_entry.id   AF-A0A969EEX4-F1
#
_cell.length_a   1.000
_cell.length_b   1.000
_cell.length_c   1.000
_cell.angle_alpha   90.00
_cell.angle_beta   90.00
_cell.angle_gamma   90.00
#
_symmetry.space_group_name_H-M   'P 1'
#
loop_
_entity.id
_entity.type
_entity.pdbx_description
1 polymer ?
#
loop_
_entity_poly.entity_id
_entity_poly.type
_entity_poly.pdbx_seq_one_letter_code
_entity_poly.pdbx_strand_id
1 'polypeptide(L)'
;MNQVQTHAAIGLTFAGALRSFLRQDPDVIMVGEVRDQETAEICMRAALTGHLVLSTLHTNSALAAIDRLVDMGIEPFMVASTLHW
;
A
#
# COMPACT_ATOMS: atom_id res chain seq x y z
N MET A 1 -11.61 0.90 -15.12
CA MET A 1 -11.06 1.64 -13.96
C MET A 1 -12.14 1.68 -12.89
N ASN A 2 -11.93 0.97 -11.78
CA ASN A 2 -12.88 0.90 -10.67
C ASN A 2 -12.31 1.69 -9.49
N GLN A 3 -13.04 2.68 -8.98
CA GLN A 3 -12.62 3.51 -7.85
C GLN A 3 -13.58 3.28 -6.68
N VAL A 4 -13.03 3.10 -5.49
CA VAL A 4 -13.80 2.97 -4.25
C VAL A 4 -13.35 4.06 -3.30
N GLN A 5 -14.31 4.83 -2.80
CA GLN A 5 -14.07 5.80 -1.74
C GLN A 5 -14.14 5.08 -0.39
N THR A 6 -13.15 5.33 0.47
CA THR A 6 -13.17 4.83 1.84
C THR A 6 -14.35 5.42 2.60
N HIS A 7 -14.92 4.64 3.52
CA HIS A 7 -16.06 5.06 4.30
C HIS A 7 -15.96 4.48 5.72
N ALA A 8 -15.23 5.21 6.57
CA ALA A 8 -14.92 4.78 7.93
C ALA A 8 -16.17 4.51 8.79
N ALA A 9 -17.27 5.26 8.56
CA ALA A 9 -18.51 5.11 9.31
C ALA A 9 -19.18 3.73 9.15
N ILE A 10 -18.88 3.00 8.06
CA ILE A 10 -19.36 1.63 7.82
C ILE A 10 -18.22 0.59 7.88
N GLY A 11 -17.03 0.99 8.35
CA GLY A 11 -15.86 0.12 8.43
C GLY A 11 -15.17 -0.16 7.09
N LEU A 12 -15.46 0.59 6.03
CA LEU A 12 -14.78 0.46 4.73
C LEU A 12 -13.44 1.20 4.78
N THR A 13 -12.40 0.51 5.29
CA THR A 13 -11.02 1.02 5.43
C THR A 13 -10.18 0.77 4.18
N PHE A 14 -8.99 1.40 4.11
CA PHE A 14 -8.01 1.11 3.05
C PHE A 14 -7.64 -0.37 2.99
N ALA A 15 -7.25 -0.96 4.12
CA ALA A 15 -6.91 -2.38 4.20
C ALA A 15 -8.08 -3.29 3.76
N GLY A 16 -9.32 -2.99 4.18
CA GLY A 16 -10.51 -3.76 3.81
C GLY A 16 -10.83 -3.67 2.32
N ALA A 17 -10.76 -2.46 1.75
CA ALA A 17 -10.96 -2.24 0.31
C ALA A 17 -9.87 -2.92 -0.52
N LEU A 18 -8.60 -2.77 -0.12
CA LEU A 18 -7.44 -3.32 -0.83
C LEU A 18 -7.48 -4.85 -0.89
N ARG A 19 -7.80 -5.53 0.23
CA ARG A 19 -8.01 -7.00 0.23
C ARG A 19 -9.11 -7.43 -0.73
N SER A 20 -10.14 -6.62 -0.89
CA SER A 20 -11.25 -6.91 -1.80
C SER A 20 -10.86 -6.72 -3.26
N PHE A 21 -10.07 -5.69 -3.57
CA PHE A 21 -9.52 -5.46 -4.89
C PHE A 21 -8.57 -6.57 -5.35
N LEU A 22 -7.74 -7.11 -4.46
CA LEU A 22 -6.85 -8.23 -4.81
C LEU A 22 -7.60 -9.49 -5.28
N ARG A 23 -8.90 -9.61 -5.00
CA ARG A 23 -9.74 -10.70 -5.52
C ARG A 23 -10.42 -10.39 -6.85
N GLN A 24 -10.13 -9.23 -7.45
CA GLN A 24 -10.67 -8.79 -8.73
C GLN A 24 -9.70 -9.03 -9.90
N ASP A 25 -8.59 -9.72 -9.67
CA ASP A 25 -7.52 -9.94 -10.65
C ASP A 25 -6.98 -8.62 -11.28
N PRO A 26 -6.58 -7.61 -10.48
CA PRO A 26 -6.14 -6.33 -11.02
C PRO A 26 -4.68 -6.38 -11.50
N ASP A 27 -4.34 -5.72 -12.61
CA ASP A 27 -2.93 -5.53 -12.99
C ASP A 27 -2.26 -4.39 -12.19
N VAL A 28 -3.02 -3.32 -11.92
CA VAL A 28 -2.55 -2.09 -11.28
C VAL A 28 -3.48 -1.71 -10.13
N ILE A 29 -2.90 -1.37 -8.99
CA ILE A 29 -3.60 -0.96 -7.78
C ILE A 29 -3.09 0.41 -7.34
N MET A 30 -4.00 1.37 -7.15
CA MET A 30 -3.66 2.65 -6.55
C MET A 30 -4.34 2.77 -5.18
N VAL A 31 -3.54 2.98 -4.15
CA VAL A 31 -3.98 3.24 -2.77
C VAL A 31 -3.69 4.70 -2.48
N GLY A 32 -4.71 5.47 -2.08
CA GLY A 32 -4.60 6.93 -1.92
C GLY A 32 -3.39 7.34 -1.07
N GLU A 33 -3.24 6.75 0.11
CA GLU A 33 -2.10 6.93 1.01
C GLU A 33 -1.91 5.68 1.90
N VAL A 34 -0.69 5.45 2.37
CA VAL A 34 -0.38 4.39 3.36
C VAL A 34 -0.14 5.04 4.73
N ARG A 35 -1.05 4.80 5.68
CA ARG A 35 -1.00 5.43 7.02
C ARG A 35 -0.63 4.48 8.15
N ASP A 36 -0.85 3.20 7.95
CA ASP A 36 -0.73 2.16 8.95
C ASP A 36 0.01 0.94 8.40
N GLN A 37 0.54 0.14 9.32
CA GLN A 37 1.29 -1.09 9.02
C GLN A 37 0.45 -2.08 8.21
N GLU A 38 -0.82 -2.24 8.56
CA GLU A 38 -1.70 -3.22 7.91
C GLU A 38 -1.85 -2.93 6.40
N THR A 39 -2.11 -1.67 6.04
CA THR A 39 -2.22 -1.24 4.65
C THR A 39 -0.87 -1.37 3.94
N ALA A 40 0.22 -0.98 4.61
CA ALA A 40 1.58 -1.10 4.07
C ALA A 40 1.93 -2.56 3.74
N GLU A 41 1.68 -3.50 4.65
CA GLU A 41 1.95 -4.92 4.46
C GLU A 41 1.18 -5.51 3.28
N ILE A 42 -0.09 -5.13 3.11
CA ILE A 42 -0.89 -5.60 1.98
C ILE A 42 -0.33 -5.03 0.66
N CYS A 43 0.05 -3.76 0.62
CA CYS A 43 0.70 -3.15 -0.54
C CYS A 43 2.00 -3.89 -0.92
N MET A 44 2.89 -4.16 0.04
CA MET A 44 4.15 -4.86 -0.23
C MET A 44 3.91 -6.28 -0.74
N ARG A 45 2.95 -7.02 -0.16
CA ARG A 45 2.59 -8.37 -0.62
C ARG A 45 1.97 -8.35 -2.02
N ALA A 46 1.14 -7.36 -2.33
CA ALA A 46 0.58 -7.19 -3.67
C ALA A 46 1.69 -6.96 -4.70
N ALA A 47 2.65 -6.08 -4.39
CA ALA A 47 3.82 -5.84 -5.24
C ALA A 47 4.66 -7.11 -5.47
N LEU A 48 4.93 -7.90 -4.41
CA LEU A 48 5.65 -9.18 -4.51
C LEU A 48 4.94 -10.25 -5.35
N THR A 49 3.62 -10.13 -5.52
CA THR A 49 2.81 -11.09 -6.27
C THR A 49 2.48 -10.64 -7.69
N GLY A 50 3.17 -9.60 -8.20
CA GLY A 50 3.11 -9.19 -9.60
C GLY A 50 2.15 -8.03 -9.89
N HIS A 51 1.60 -7.38 -8.86
CA HIS A 51 0.73 -6.22 -9.04
C HIS A 51 1.55 -4.93 -9.05
N LEU A 52 1.33 -4.03 -10.00
CA LEU A 52 1.89 -2.68 -9.91
C LEU A 52 1.11 -1.89 -8.85
N VAL A 53 1.77 -1.54 -7.75
CA VAL A 53 1.15 -0.79 -6.65
C VAL A 53 1.64 0.65 -6.65
N LEU A 54 0.71 1.60 -6.65
CA LEU A 54 0.96 3.04 -6.54
C LEU A 54 0.37 3.57 -5.24
N SER A 55 1.13 4.38 -4.51
CA SER A 55 0.61 5.06 -3.33
C SER A 55 1.40 6.32 -2.99
N THR A 56 0.99 7.00 -1.91
CA THR A 56 1.64 8.20 -1.41
C THR A 56 2.01 8.06 0.06
N LEU A 57 3.05 8.78 0.46
CA LEU A 57 3.50 8.92 1.84
C LEU A 57 3.79 10.39 2.10
N HIS A 58 3.33 10.88 3.25
CA HIS A 58 3.61 12.24 3.70
C HIS A 58 4.97 12.29 4.39
N THR A 59 6.03 12.51 3.61
CA THR A 59 7.41 12.63 4.10
C THR A 59 8.10 13.84 3.47
N ASN A 60 9.16 14.33 4.11
CA ASN A 60 9.86 15.54 3.67
C ASN A 60 10.93 15.29 2.60
N SER A 61 11.21 14.03 2.27
CA SER A 61 12.17 13.64 1.23
C SER A 61 11.88 12.24 0.73
N ALA A 62 12.36 11.90 -0.46
CA ALA A 62 12.19 10.56 -1.03
C ALA A 62 12.83 9.48 -0.14
N LEU A 63 14.01 9.74 0.44
CA LEU A 63 14.67 8.80 1.35
C LEU A 63 13.87 8.60 2.64
N ALA A 64 13.25 9.65 3.17
CA ALA A 64 12.41 9.55 4.35
C ALA A 64 11.17 8.66 4.13
N ALA A 65 10.74 8.43 2.88
CA ALA A 65 9.69 7.47 2.57
C ALA A 65 10.12 6.02 2.87
N ILE A 66 11.40 5.68 2.64
CA ILE A 66 11.96 4.37 2.98
C ILE A 66 11.99 4.20 4.51
N ASP A 67 12.55 5.18 5.21
CA ASP A 67 12.62 5.18 6.68
C ASP A 67 11.21 5.06 7.28
N ARG A 68 10.23 5.79 6.71
CA ARG A 68 8.84 5.76 7.18
C ARG A 68 8.19 4.39 7.04
N LEU A 69 8.50 3.62 5.99
CA LEU A 69 7.99 2.26 5.82
C LEU A 69 8.59 1.31 6.87
N VAL A 70 9.89 1.45 7.15
CA VAL A 70 10.57 0.67 8.19
C VAL A 70 10.02 1.02 9.58
N ASP A 71 9.81 2.31 9.86
CA ASP A 71 9.19 2.79 11.10
C ASP A 71 7.76 2.27 11.31
N MET A 72 7.02 2.00 10.22
CA MET A 72 5.70 1.37 10.27
C MET A 72 5.77 -0.15 10.54
N GLY A 73 6.96 -0.74 10.65
CA GLY A 73 7.13 -2.17 10.90
C GLY A 73 7.26 -3.02 9.65
N ILE A 74 7.49 -2.42 8.48
CA ILE A 74 7.78 -3.18 7.26
C ILE A 74 9.23 -3.65 7.29
N GLU A 75 9.41 -4.97 7.13
CA GLU A 75 10.72 -5.58 7.07
C GLU A 75 11.60 -4.93 5.98
N PRO A 76 12.85 -4.52 6.29
CA PRO A 76 13.73 -3.86 5.32
C PRO A 76 13.92 -4.64 4.02
N PHE A 77 13.93 -5.97 4.10
CA PHE A 77 13.98 -6.84 2.92
C PHE A 77 12.75 -6.69 2.01
N MET A 78 11.54 -6.54 2.57
CA MET A 78 10.34 -6.31 1.78
C MET A 78 10.40 -4.96 1.07
N VAL A 79 10.87 -3.91 1.76
CA VAL A 79 11.05 -2.59 1.13
C VAL A 79 12.05 -2.67 -0.02
N ALA A 80 13.22 -3.29 0.21
CA ALA A 80 14.27 -3.42 -0.80
C ALA A 80 13.85 -4.25 -2.03
N SER A 81 12.94 -5.21 -1.88
CA SER A 81 12.49 -6.10 -2.96
C SER A 81 11.29 -5.57 -3.76
N THR A 82 10.56 -4.59 -3.23
CA THR A 82 9.28 -4.12 -3.83
C THR A 82 9.29 -2.66 -4.25
N LEU A 83 10.12 -1.83 -3.62
CA LEU A 83 10.14 -0.41 -3.93
C LEU A 83 10.89 -0.16 -5.24
N HIS A 84 10.19 0.44 -6.20
CA HIS A 84 10.78 0.93 -7.43
C HIS A 84 11.05 2.44 -7.31
N TRP A 85 12.25 2.88 -7.70
CA TRP A 85 12.70 4.26 -7.70
C TRP A 85 12.88 4.81 -9.13
#